data_AF-A0A494WCE4-F1
#
_entry.id   AF-A0A494WCE4-F1
#
_cell.length_a   1.000
_cell.length_b   1.000
_cell.length_c   1.000
_cell.angle_alpha   90.00
_cell.angle_beta   90.00
_cell.angle_gamma   90.00
#
_symmetry.space_group_name_H-M   'P 1'
#
loop_
_entity.id
_entity.type
_entity.pdbx_description
1 polymer ?
#
loop_
_entity_poly.entity_id
_entity_poly.type
_entity_poly.pdbx_seq_one_letter_code
_entity_poly.pdbx_strand_id
1 'polypeptide(L)'
;MPDAFQRLQRHLLRAPGGDREMVEILALVLHHDEQVVLRAVTMALESGVPTKTHILNLLHRLIDGKPLTTPPITAPQALRLVSEPLANVERYDALRGENRHAS
;
A
#
# COMPACT_ATOMS: atom_id res chain seq x y z
N MET A 1 1.85 8.02 -24.47
CA MET A 1 1.67 7.39 -23.14
C MET A 1 1.35 8.49 -22.14
N PRO A 2 0.26 8.38 -21.35
CA PRO A 2 -0.15 9.43 -20.41
C PRO A 2 0.91 9.75 -19.35
N ASP A 3 0.96 10.99 -18.88
CA ASP A 3 2.00 11.50 -17.97
C ASP A 3 2.08 10.74 -16.65
N ALA A 4 0.94 10.31 -16.10
CA ALA A 4 0.89 9.53 -14.86
C ALA A 4 1.65 8.20 -15.02
N PHE A 5 1.47 7.51 -16.15
CA PHE A 5 2.23 6.28 -16.41
C PHE A 5 3.72 6.56 -16.61
N GLN A 6 4.12 7.67 -17.24
CA GLN A 6 5.55 8.03 -17.36
C GLN A 6 6.18 8.34 -15.99
N ARG A 7 5.44 8.99 -15.08
CA ARG A 7 5.87 9.23 -13.71
C ARG A 7 6.00 7.93 -12.92
N LEU A 8 5.01 7.03 -13.05
CA LEU A 8 5.05 5.70 -12.45
C LEU A 8 6.25 4.90 -12.94
N GLN A 9 6.50 4.87 -14.25
CA GLN A 9 7.64 4.15 -14.83
C GLN A 9 8.97 4.64 -14.25
N ARG A 10 9.19 5.97 -14.19
CA ARG A 10 10.39 6.56 -13.57
C ARG A 10 10.52 6.22 -12.09
N HIS A 11 9.41 6.01 -11.39
CA HIS A 11 9.41 5.60 -9.99
C HIS A 11 9.80 4.13 -9.84
N LEU A 12 9.14 3.23 -10.57
CA LEU A 12 9.34 1.78 -10.46
C LEU A 12 10.72 1.34 -10.94
N LEU A 13 11.25 1.92 -12.02
CA LEU A 13 12.57 1.57 -12.57
C LEU A 13 13.76 1.81 -11.61
N ARG A 14 13.53 2.48 -10.47
CA ARG A 14 14.54 2.63 -9.41
C ARG A 14 14.72 1.39 -8.55
N ALA A 15 13.75 0.47 -8.56
CA ALA A 15 13.77 -0.77 -7.80
C ALA A 15 14.04 -1.97 -8.71
N PRO A 16 14.77 -3.00 -8.23
CA PRO A 16 14.90 -4.27 -8.95
C PRO A 16 13.53 -4.88 -9.28
N GLY A 17 13.31 -5.25 -10.54
CA GLY A 17 12.04 -5.81 -11.01
C GLY A 17 10.93 -4.78 -11.29
N GLY A 18 11.22 -3.48 -11.19
CA GLY A 18 10.25 -2.42 -11.47
C GLY A 18 9.81 -2.34 -12.93
N ASP A 19 10.64 -2.82 -13.87
CA ASP A 19 10.28 -3.00 -15.28
C ASP A 19 9.17 -4.05 -15.44
N ARG A 20 9.28 -5.18 -14.74
CA ARG A 20 8.25 -6.21 -14.70
C ARG A 20 6.95 -5.67 -14.08
N GLU A 21 7.04 -4.98 -12.94
CA GLU A 21 5.87 -4.37 -12.32
C GLU A 21 5.19 -3.36 -13.25
N MET A 22 5.97 -2.55 -13.97
CA MET A 22 5.44 -1.60 -14.94
C MET A 22 4.69 -2.30 -16.07
N VAL A 23 5.24 -3.38 -16.62
CA VAL A 23 4.57 -4.18 -17.68
C VAL A 23 3.28 -4.78 -17.16
N GLU A 24 3.28 -5.35 -15.96
CA GLU A 24 2.09 -5.93 -15.34
C GLU A 24 0.99 -4.87 -15.12
N ILE A 25 1.35 -3.63 -14.78
CA ILE A 25 0.40 -2.52 -14.64
C ILE A 25 -0.13 -2.05 -16.00
N LEU A 26 0.72 -1.95 -17.02
CA LEU A 26 0.28 -1.60 -18.38
C LEU A 26 -0.65 -2.67 -18.97
N ALA A 27 -0.41 -3.94 -18.67
CA ALA A 27 -1.25 -5.06 -19.09
C ALA A 27 -2.67 -5.00 -18.51
N LEU A 28 -2.91 -4.26 -17.41
CA LEU A 28 -4.26 -4.10 -16.85
C LEU A 28 -5.24 -3.46 -17.85
N VAL A 29 -4.75 -2.63 -18.78
CA VAL A 29 -5.58 -1.98 -19.81
C VAL A 29 -6.15 -3.00 -20.82
N LEU A 30 -5.60 -4.22 -20.87
CA LEU A 30 -6.16 -5.31 -21.69
C LEU A 30 -7.45 -5.90 -21.09
N HIS A 31 -7.69 -5.69 -19.80
CA HIS A 31 -8.80 -6.28 -19.06
C HIS A 31 -9.72 -5.24 -18.41
N HIS A 32 -9.27 -3.99 -18.34
CA HIS A 32 -9.98 -2.89 -17.70
C HIS A 32 -9.97 -1.65 -18.59
N ASP A 33 -10.96 -0.79 -18.40
CA ASP A 33 -11.01 0.51 -19.05
C ASP A 33 -9.75 1.33 -18.72
N GLU A 34 -9.09 1.84 -19.76
CA GLU A 34 -7.84 2.62 -19.65
C GLU A 34 -7.98 3.79 -18.69
N GLN A 35 -9.11 4.49 -18.70
CA GLN A 35 -9.35 5.66 -17.84
C GLN A 35 -9.43 5.26 -16.38
N VAL A 36 -9.97 4.08 -16.08
CA VAL A 36 -10.02 3.56 -14.70
C VAL A 36 -8.61 3.19 -14.21
N VAL A 37 -7.80 2.55 -15.07
CA VAL A 37 -6.40 2.24 -14.73
C VAL A 37 -5.58 3.52 -14.55
N LEU A 38 -5.73 4.49 -15.46
CA LEU A 38 -5.07 5.79 -15.38
C LEU A 38 -5.45 6.53 -14.08
N ARG A 39 -6.72 6.49 -13.69
CA ARG A 39 -7.19 7.07 -12.43
C ARG A 39 -6.55 6.38 -11.23
N ALA A 40 -6.50 5.04 -11.19
CA ALA A 40 -5.86 4.30 -10.11
C ALA A 40 -4.36 4.65 -9.97
N VAL A 41 -3.64 4.75 -11.10
CA VAL A 41 -2.22 5.16 -11.12
C VAL A 41 -2.04 6.58 -10.61
N THR A 42 -2.90 7.51 -11.05
CA THR A 42 -2.85 8.92 -10.63
C THR A 42 -3.04 9.04 -9.12
N MET A 43 -4.05 8.37 -8.57
CA MET A 43 -4.31 8.32 -7.13
C MET A 43 -3.14 7.72 -6.34
N ALA A 44 -2.52 6.65 -6.85
CA ALA A 44 -1.38 6.03 -6.19
C ALA A 44 -0.16 6.98 -6.16
N LEU A 45 0.05 7.76 -7.23
CA LEU A 45 1.09 8.78 -7.27
C LEU A 45 0.81 9.94 -6.30
N GLU A 46 -0.43 10.39 -6.20
CA GLU A 46 -0.86 11.44 -5.27
C GLU A 46 -0.69 11.03 -3.80
N SER A 47 -0.84 9.74 -3.50
CA SER A 47 -0.58 9.18 -2.16
C SER A 47 0.90 9.12 -1.77
N GLY A 48 1.81 9.36 -2.72
CA GLY A 48 3.26 9.26 -2.52
C GLY A 48 3.83 7.83 -2.51
N VAL A 49 2.98 6.79 -2.51
CA VAL A 49 3.41 5.37 -2.46
C VAL A 49 2.81 4.59 -3.64
N PRO A 50 3.32 4.79 -4.88
CA PRO A 50 2.75 4.22 -6.09
C PRO A 50 3.25 2.79 -6.36
N THR A 51 2.99 1.86 -5.45
CA THR A 51 3.34 0.44 -5.64
C THR A 51 2.29 -0.29 -6.47
N LYS A 52 2.68 -1.38 -7.15
CA LYS A 52 1.75 -2.27 -7.88
C LYS A 52 0.55 -2.68 -7.02
N THR A 53 0.80 -3.12 -5.79
CA THR A 53 -0.26 -3.55 -4.86
C THR A 53 -1.21 -2.41 -4.53
N HIS A 54 -0.70 -1.19 -4.35
CA HIS A 54 -1.57 -0.04 -4.08
C HIS A 54 -2.45 0.30 -5.29
N ILE A 55 -1.88 0.29 -6.49
CA ILE A 55 -2.60 0.55 -7.74
C ILE A 55 -3.71 -0.50 -7.96
N LEU A 56 -3.41 -1.79 -7.76
CA LEU A 56 -4.41 -2.86 -7.88
C LEU A 56 -5.55 -2.70 -6.87
N ASN A 57 -5.24 -2.33 -5.62
CA ASN A 57 -6.27 -2.09 -4.61
C ASN A 57 -7.17 -0.91 -4.99
N LEU A 58 -6.60 0.19 -5.49
CA LEU A 58 -7.38 1.34 -5.95
C LEU A 58 -8.24 0.99 -7.16
N LEU A 59 -7.69 0.24 -8.12
CA LEU A 59 -8.41 -0.22 -9.30
C LEU A 59 -9.63 -1.07 -8.92
N HIS A 60 -9.46 -2.08 -8.04
CA HIS A 60 -10.58 -2.89 -7.57
C HIS A 60 -11.63 -2.05 -6.83
N ARG A 61 -11.23 -1.07 -6.02
CA ARG A 61 -12.19 -0.19 -5.33
C ARG A 61 -12.96 0.70 -6.31
N LEU A 62 -12.31 1.20 -7.36
CA LEU A 62 -12.95 1.98 -8.41
C LEU A 62 -13.98 1.15 -9.21
N ILE A 63 -13.65 -0.11 -9.51
CA ILE A 63 -14.55 -1.03 -10.24
C ILE A 63 -15.72 -1.46 -9.36
N ASP A 64 -15.46 -1.82 -8.11
CA ASP A 64 -16.49 -2.31 -7.17
C ASP A 64 -17.37 -1.19 -6.61
N GLY A 65 -17.08 0.08 -6.91
CA GLY A 65 -17.74 1.25 -6.31
C GLY A 65 -17.50 1.36 -4.79
N LYS A 66 -16.47 0.70 -4.26
CA LYS A 66 -16.13 0.76 -2.83
C LYS A 66 -15.57 2.13 -2.47
N PRO A 67 -15.82 2.63 -1.25
CA PRO A 67 -15.21 3.88 -0.78
C PRO A 67 -13.71 3.84 -0.99
N LEU A 68 -13.10 4.92 -1.49
CA LEU A 68 -11.65 5.04 -1.71
C LEU A 68 -10.89 5.48 -0.45
N THR A 69 -11.62 6.03 0.51
CA THR A 69 -11.15 6.34 1.85
C THR A 69 -11.75 5.34 2.83
N THR A 70 -10.95 4.90 3.79
CA THR A 70 -11.50 4.14 4.93
C THR A 70 -12.20 5.14 5.82
N PRO A 71 -13.49 4.95 6.14
CA PRO A 71 -14.17 5.85 7.07
C PRO A 71 -13.46 5.79 8.43
N PRO A 72 -13.31 6.92 9.13
CA PRO A 72 -12.76 6.91 10.48
C PRO A 72 -13.64 6.02 11.36
N ILE A 73 -13.02 5.05 12.02
CA ILE A 73 -13.72 4.21 12.98
C ILE A 73 -14.00 5.08 14.21
N THR A 74 -15.28 5.31 14.50
CA THR A 74 -15.66 5.95 15.75
C THR A 74 -15.53 4.91 16.85
N ALA A 75 -14.47 4.99 17.66
CA ALA A 75 -14.28 4.07 18.76
C ALA A 75 -15.47 4.19 19.74
N PRO A 76 -16.19 3.09 20.05
CA PRO A 76 -17.25 3.13 21.04
C PRO A 76 -16.68 3.59 22.39
N GLN A 77 -17.45 4.37 23.15
CA GLN A 77 -17.00 4.91 24.45
C GLN A 77 -16.56 3.82 25.44
N ALA A 78 -17.07 2.60 25.29
CA ALA A 78 -16.66 1.42 26.05
C ALA A 78 -15.19 1.00 25.83
N LEU A 79 -14.53 1.47 24.76
CA LEU A 79 -13.12 1.19 24.46
C LEU A 79 -12.19 2.35 24.86
N ARG A 80 -12.63 3.23 25.77
CA ARG A 80 -11.72 4.22 26.37
C ARG A 80 -10.70 3.50 27.24
N LEU A 81 -9.43 3.68 26.90
CA LEU A 81 -8.32 3.13 27.64
C LEU A 81 -8.30 3.75 29.05
N VAL A 82 -8.39 2.92 30.08
CA VAL A 82 -8.18 3.35 31.47
C VAL A 82 -6.68 3.53 31.75
N SER A 83 -5.84 2.77 31.06
CA SER A 83 -4.38 2.91 31.06
C SER A 83 -3.91 2.89 29.61
N GLU A 84 -3.14 3.89 29.22
CA GLU A 84 -2.50 3.89 27.90
C GLU A 84 -1.41 2.81 27.83
N PRO A 85 -1.27 2.11 26.69
CA PRO A 85 -0.19 1.16 26.51
C PRO A 85 1.14 1.91 26.52
N LEU A 86 2.05 1.46 27.39
CA LEU A 86 3.44 1.89 27.33
C LEU A 86 4.12 1.12 26.21
N ALA A 87 4.86 1.82 25.35
CA ALA A 87 5.71 1.21 24.33
C ALA A 87 6.98 0.60 24.98
N ASN A 88 6.78 -0.37 25.89
CA ASN A 88 7.86 -1.04 26.59
C ASN A 88 8.26 -2.34 25.84
N VAL A 89 9.48 -2.34 25.30
CA VAL A 89 10.08 -3.49 24.60
C VAL A 89 10.92 -4.40 25.51
N GLU A 90 11.15 -4.03 26.78
CA GLU A 90 11.99 -4.77 27.74
C GLU A 90 11.55 -6.23 27.91
N ARG A 91 10.23 -6.50 27.85
CA ARG A 91 9.69 -7.86 27.91
C ARG A 91 10.23 -8.74 26.78
N TYR A 92 10.40 -8.18 25.58
CA TYR A 92 10.92 -8.90 24.42
C TYR A 92 12.45 -9.00 24.46
N ASP A 93 13.14 -7.99 24.99
CA ASP A 93 14.60 -8.01 25.15
C ASP A 93 15.03 -9.09 26.15
N ALA A 94 14.29 -9.28 27.24
CA ALA A 94 14.53 -10.35 28.20
C ALA A 94 14.43 -11.75 27.54
N LEU A 95 13.46 -11.95 26.66
CA LEU A 95 13.29 -13.21 25.91
C LEU A 95 14.42 -13.46 24.90
N ARG A 96 15.10 -12.41 24.42
CA ARG A 96 16.26 -12.53 23.51
C ARG A 96 17.56 -12.90 24.23
N GLY A 97 17.61 -12.76 25.55
CA GLY A 97 18.81 -13.05 26.37
C GLY A 97 19.12 -14.53 26.55
N GLU A 98 18.13 -15.43 26.42
CA GLU A 98 18.27 -16.84 26.83
C GLU A 98 18.66 -17.81 25.69
N ASN A 99 18.51 -17.43 24.42
CA ASN A 99 18.77 -18.34 23.28
C ASN A 99 19.73 -17.75 22.24
N ARG A 100 20.91 -17.30 22.69
CA ARG A 100 22.05 -17.15 21.78
C ARG A 100 22.74 -18.51 21.56
N HIS A 101 22.04 -19.43 20.91
CA HIS A 101 22.68 -20.58 20.28
C HIS A 101 23.06 -20.18 18.85
N ALA A 102 24.13 -19.40 18.74
CA ALA A 102 24.86 -19.24 17.49
C ALA A 102 26.13 -20.11 17.60
N SER A 103 26.17 -21.20 16.83
CA SER A 103 27.38 -21.88 16.39
C SER A 103 27.18 -22.22 14.92
#